data_AF-A0A368FIX5-F1
#
_entry.id   AF-A0A368FIX5-F1
#
_cell.length_a   1.000
_cell.length_b   1.000
_cell.length_c   1.000
_cell.angle_alpha   90.00
_cell.angle_beta   90.00
_cell.angle_gamma   90.00
#
_symmetry.space_group_name_H-M   'P 1'
#
loop_
_entity.id
_entity.type
_entity.pdbx_description
1 polymer ?
#
loop_
_entity_poly.entity_id
_entity_poly.type
_entity_poly.pdbx_seq_one_letter_code
_entity_poly.pdbx_strand_id
1 'polypeptide(L)'
;MFLARTFSKVLDIENYYADLDETNSESPPVWKLLYSAKKEYGLRDLSPRSWNKLVDSIVSNEKMAQRFFRNAFRVEEPACGVDCQRNLLCSLRMGHHNSSLYCPPSFAQAPATTFEFTSGSHR
;
A
#
# COMPACT_ATOMS: atom_id res chain seq x y z
N MET A 1 10.43 38.04 -20.53
CA MET A 1 9.41 37.00 -20.74
C MET A 1 9.92 35.69 -20.15
N PHE A 2 9.68 35.45 -18.87
CA PHE A 2 9.85 34.12 -18.26
C PHE A 2 8.45 33.65 -17.90
N LEU A 3 7.83 32.90 -18.82
CA LEU A 3 6.67 32.11 -18.47
C LEU A 3 7.19 30.92 -17.66
N ALA A 4 7.37 31.11 -16.35
CA ALA A 4 7.42 30.00 -15.43
C ALA A 4 6.03 29.35 -15.48
N ARG A 5 5.87 28.33 -16.33
CA ARG A 5 4.74 27.40 -16.24
C ARG A 5 4.76 26.83 -14.83
N THR A 6 3.87 27.31 -13.97
CA THR A 6 3.57 26.68 -12.68
C THR A 6 2.95 25.32 -12.96
N PHE A 7 3.78 24.28 -13.06
CA PHE A 7 3.29 22.92 -12.99
C PHE A 7 2.73 22.70 -11.58
N SER A 8 1.42 22.47 -11.47
CA SER A 8 0.79 22.09 -10.21
C SER A 8 1.38 20.77 -9.73
N LYS A 9 2.27 20.82 -8.74
CA LYS A 9 2.87 19.65 -8.11
C LYS A 9 2.10 19.33 -6.83
N VAL A 10 1.79 18.05 -6.62
CA VAL A 10 1.26 17.58 -5.34
C VAL A 10 2.36 17.73 -4.28
N LEU A 11 2.09 18.54 -3.25
CA LEU A 11 3.07 18.87 -2.21
C LEU A 11 3.06 17.86 -1.07
N ASP A 12 1.89 17.37 -0.69
CA ASP A 12 1.68 16.27 0.24
C ASP A 12 0.27 15.68 0.05
N ILE A 13 0.01 14.51 0.64
CA ILE A 13 -1.31 13.87 0.71
C ILE A 13 -1.57 13.56 2.17
N GLU A 14 -2.64 14.12 2.74
CA GLU A 14 -3.13 13.79 4.06
C GLU A 14 -4.32 12.84 3.95
N ASN A 15 -4.26 11.74 4.69
CA ASN A 15 -5.33 10.76 4.78
C ASN A 15 -6.01 10.91 6.13
N TYR A 16 -7.33 11.03 6.11
CA TYR A 16 -8.16 11.12 7.30
C TYR A 16 -9.03 9.88 7.43
N TYR A 17 -9.37 9.51 8.65
CA TYR A 17 -10.26 8.40 8.95
C TYR A 17 -11.24 8.79 10.07
N ALA A 18 -12.35 8.05 10.15
CA ALA A 18 -13.25 8.08 11.29
C ALA A 18 -13.41 6.64 11.78
N ASP A 19 -13.46 6.46 13.10
CA ASP A 19 -13.70 5.16 13.71
C ASP A 19 -15.20 4.85 13.65
N LEU A 20 -15.55 3.79 12.94
CA LEU A 20 -16.94 3.39 12.78
C LEU A 20 -17.50 2.74 14.04
N ASP A 21 -16.65 2.16 14.90
CA ASP A 21 -17.08 1.59 16.19
C ASP A 21 -17.48 2.70 17.17
N GLU A 22 -16.91 3.91 17.01
CA GLU A 22 -17.26 5.11 17.77
C GLU A 22 -18.43 5.92 17.16
N THR A 23 -18.98 5.48 16.01
CA THR A 23 -19.97 6.27 15.24
C THR A 23 -21.37 5.62 15.29
N ASN A 24 -22.41 6.42 15.54
CA ASN A 24 -23.81 6.00 15.46
C ASN A 24 -24.75 7.16 15.08
N SER A 25 -26.08 6.95 15.11
CA SER A 25 -27.06 7.97 14.72
C SER A 25 -27.06 9.23 15.59
N GLU A 26 -26.66 9.11 16.85
CA GLU A 26 -26.60 10.22 17.82
C GLU A 26 -25.17 10.78 17.94
N SER A 27 -24.16 9.99 17.60
CA SER A 27 -22.73 10.33 17.62
C SER A 27 -22.15 10.29 16.21
N PRO A 28 -22.18 11.41 15.46
CA PRO A 28 -21.67 11.45 14.09
C PRO A 28 -20.14 11.23 14.03
N PRO A 29 -19.59 10.83 12.88
CA PRO A 29 -18.19 10.45 12.76
C PRO A 29 -17.26 11.64 13.02
N VAL A 30 -16.27 11.43 13.91
CA VAL A 30 -15.20 12.40 14.17
C VAL A 30 -13.99 12.05 13.31
N TRP A 31 -13.69 12.92 12.34
CA TRP A 31 -12.55 12.74 11.44
C TRP A 31 -11.23 13.09 12.13
N LYS A 32 -10.29 12.14 12.09
CA LYS A 32 -8.95 12.24 12.67
C LYS A 32 -7.92 12.08 11.54
N LEU A 33 -6.81 12.80 11.62
CA LEU A 33 -5.69 12.60 10.69
C LEU A 33 -5.12 11.20 10.92
N LEU A 34 -5.14 10.36 9.89
CA LEU A 34 -4.46 9.06 9.91
C LEU A 34 -2.96 9.29 9.68
N TYR A 35 -2.59 9.86 8.52
CA TYR A 35 -1.20 10.15 8.19
C TYR A 35 -1.03 11.18 7.07
N SER A 36 0.12 11.87 7.05
CA SER A 36 0.65 12.57 5.87
C SER A 36 1.61 11.63 5.13
N ALA A 37 1.46 11.48 3.82
CA ALA A 37 2.27 10.57 3.02
C ALA A 37 3.78 10.85 3.14
N LYS A 38 4.16 12.13 3.15
CA LYS A 38 5.57 12.51 3.34
C LYS A 38 6.09 12.15 4.72
N LYS A 39 5.32 12.43 5.77
CA LYS A 39 5.73 12.15 7.16
C LYS A 39 5.82 10.65 7.41
N GLU A 40 4.81 9.91 6.98
CA GLU A 40 4.66 8.48 7.23
C GLU A 40 5.76 7.64 6.59
N TYR A 41 6.04 7.94 5.31
CA TYR A 41 6.97 7.17 4.49
C TYR A 41 8.33 7.87 4.31
N GLY A 42 8.57 8.98 5.00
CA GLY A 42 9.83 9.74 4.92
C GLY A 42 10.11 10.30 3.53
N LEU A 43 9.09 10.64 2.75
CA LEU A 43 9.24 11.11 1.37
C LEU A 43 9.66 12.58 1.33
N ARG A 44 10.72 12.89 0.57
CA ARG A 44 11.14 14.28 0.31
C ARG A 44 10.12 15.02 -0.56
N ASP A 45 9.53 14.32 -1.51
CA ASP A 45 8.44 14.79 -2.36
C ASP A 45 7.57 13.63 -2.86
N LEU A 46 6.46 13.97 -3.53
CA LEU A 46 5.54 13.00 -4.11
C LEU A 46 5.76 12.78 -5.61
N SER A 47 7.01 12.89 -6.08
CA SER A 47 7.34 12.57 -7.46
C SER A 47 7.18 11.06 -7.73
N PRO A 48 6.93 10.63 -8.99
CA PRO A 48 6.88 9.21 -9.34
C PRO A 48 8.14 8.44 -8.92
N ARG A 49 9.31 9.10 -8.94
CA ARG A 49 10.58 8.51 -8.49
C ARG A 49 10.58 8.24 -6.98
N SER A 50 10.06 9.15 -6.17
CA SER A 50 9.96 8.96 -4.72
C SER A 50 8.99 7.83 -4.36
N TRP A 51 7.85 7.74 -5.05
CA TRP A 51 6.91 6.63 -4.91
C TRP A 51 7.52 5.29 -5.34
N ASN A 52 8.25 5.24 -6.46
CA ASN A 52 8.87 3.99 -6.90
C ASN A 52 9.90 3.47 -5.87
N LYS A 53 10.69 4.37 -5.27
CA LYS A 53 11.63 4.04 -4.19
C LYS A 53 10.92 3.55 -2.92
N LEU A 54 9.74 4.10 -2.61
CA LEU A 54 8.93 3.59 -1.52
C LEU A 54 8.52 2.14 -1.79
N VAL A 55 8.10 1.79 -3.01
CA VAL A 55 7.78 0.39 -3.36
C VAL A 55 8.99 -0.53 -3.15
N ASP A 56 10.20 -0.11 -3.56
CA ASP A 56 11.44 -0.87 -3.28
C ASP A 56 11.67 -1.04 -1.76
N SER A 57 11.42 0.02 -0.99
CA SER A 57 11.54 -0.01 0.48
C SER A 57 10.51 -0.91 1.14
N ILE A 58 9.27 -0.94 0.65
CA ILE A 58 8.22 -1.82 1.20
C ILE A 58 8.66 -3.28 1.06
N VAL A 59 9.29 -3.64 -0.05
CA VAL A 59 9.66 -5.03 -0.33
C VAL A 59 10.89 -5.48 0.44
N SER A 60 11.82 -4.56 0.71
CA SER A 60 13.08 -4.86 1.39
C SER A 60 13.07 -4.60 2.89
N ASN A 61 12.05 -3.92 3.43
CA ASN A 61 11.99 -3.52 4.84
C ASN A 61 10.64 -3.88 5.47
N GLU A 62 10.66 -4.86 6.37
CA GLU A 62 9.47 -5.38 7.06
C GLU A 62 8.71 -4.29 7.83
N LYS A 63 9.40 -3.37 8.51
CA LYS A 63 8.74 -2.28 9.25
C LYS A 63 8.01 -1.32 8.31
N MET A 64 8.59 -1.05 7.14
CA MET A 64 7.95 -0.24 6.11
C MET A 64 6.73 -0.97 5.52
N ALA A 65 6.85 -2.27 5.27
CA ALA A 65 5.75 -3.11 4.81
C ALA A 65 4.57 -3.11 5.80
N GLN A 66 4.85 -3.36 7.08
CA GLN A 66 3.83 -3.35 8.13
C GLN A 66 3.07 -2.02 8.17
N ARG A 67 3.78 -0.89 8.14
CA ARG A 67 3.17 0.44 8.07
C ARG A 67 2.31 0.62 6.82
N PHE A 68 2.87 0.29 5.66
CA PHE A 68 2.16 0.43 4.39
C PHE A 68 0.86 -0.40 4.36
N PHE A 69 0.91 -1.68 4.77
CA PHE A 69 -0.28 -2.53 4.75
C PHE A 69 -1.33 -2.08 5.77
N ARG A 70 -0.94 -1.65 6.98
CA ARG A 70 -1.87 -1.03 7.94
C ARG A 70 -2.60 0.16 7.32
N ASN A 71 -1.87 1.04 6.65
CA ASN A 71 -2.43 2.22 5.99
C ASN A 71 -3.28 1.88 4.75
N ALA A 72 -2.90 0.85 3.99
CA ALA A 72 -3.61 0.42 2.78
C ALA A 72 -4.97 -0.21 3.11
N PHE A 73 -5.03 -1.05 4.14
CA PHE A 73 -6.26 -1.71 4.58
C PHE A 73 -7.03 -0.92 5.66
N ARG A 74 -6.42 0.14 6.21
CA ARG A 74 -6.99 0.98 7.28
C ARG A 74 -7.41 0.18 8.51
N VAL A 75 -6.56 -0.76 8.91
CA VAL A 75 -6.75 -1.66 10.05
C VAL A 75 -5.38 -1.94 10.69
N GLU A 76 -5.36 -2.12 12.00
CA GLU A 76 -4.12 -2.40 12.74
C GLU A 76 -3.49 -3.73 12.35
N GLU A 77 -4.28 -4.77 12.12
CA GLU A 77 -3.78 -6.11 11.77
C GLU A 77 -4.42 -6.59 10.46
N PRO A 78 -3.87 -6.21 9.29
CA PRO A 78 -4.43 -6.61 8.01
C PRO A 78 -4.25 -8.11 7.75
N ALA A 79 -5.35 -8.81 7.48
CA ALA A 79 -5.34 -10.19 7.01
C ALA A 79 -4.95 -10.24 5.52
N CYS A 80 -3.65 -10.08 5.21
CA CYS A 80 -3.12 -10.10 3.85
C CYS A 80 -1.87 -10.98 3.76
N GLY A 81 -2.05 -12.20 3.25
CA GLY A 81 -0.97 -13.18 3.02
C GLY A 81 -0.09 -12.84 1.82
N VAL A 82 0.88 -13.71 1.52
CA VAL A 82 1.93 -13.47 0.51
C VAL A 82 1.37 -13.08 -0.87
N ASP A 83 0.37 -13.80 -1.37
CA ASP A 83 -0.25 -13.50 -2.68
C ASP A 83 -0.98 -12.15 -2.69
N CYS A 84 -1.68 -11.84 -1.60
CA CYS A 84 -2.35 -10.55 -1.42
C CYS A 84 -1.33 -9.40 -1.44
N GLN A 85 -0.24 -9.53 -0.68
CA GLN A 85 0.82 -8.54 -0.60
C GLN A 85 1.49 -8.33 -1.96
N ARG A 86 1.83 -9.43 -2.65
CA ARG A 86 2.39 -9.39 -4.01
C ARG A 86 1.46 -8.67 -4.97
N ASN A 87 0.18 -9.04 -5.01
CA ASN A 87 -0.78 -8.46 -5.93
C ASN A 87 -0.95 -6.96 -5.69
N LEU A 88 -1.01 -6.54 -4.42
CA LEU A 88 -1.06 -5.13 -4.06
C LEU A 88 0.20 -4.39 -4.53
N LEU A 89 1.39 -4.91 -4.22
CA LEU A 89 2.65 -4.27 -4.61
C LEU A 89 2.86 -4.20 -6.12
N CYS A 90 2.45 -5.22 -6.84
CA CYS A 90 2.48 -5.21 -8.30
C CYS A 90 1.51 -4.16 -8.85
N SER A 91 0.32 -4.02 -8.27
CA SER A 91 -0.65 -2.99 -8.67
C SER A 91 -0.14 -1.56 -8.51
N LEU A 92 0.71 -1.29 -7.51
CA LEU A 92 1.33 0.04 -7.32
C LEU A 92 2.23 0.46 -8.50
N ARG A 93 2.73 -0.49 -9.29
CA ARG A 93 3.59 -0.23 -10.45
C ARG A 93 2.87 -0.37 -11.79
N MET A 94 1.63 -0.83 -11.80
CA MET A 94 0.87 -0.98 -13.04
C MET A 94 0.43 0.38 -13.57
N GLY A 95 1.11 0.85 -14.61
CA GLY A 95 0.66 1.98 -15.44
C GLY A 95 0.08 1.55 -16.80
N HIS A 96 0.03 0.25 -17.06
CA HIS A 96 -0.36 -0.34 -18.34
C HIS A 96 -0.91 -1.76 -18.14
N HIS A 97 -1.78 -2.22 -19.04
CA HIS A 97 -2.51 -3.50 -18.92
C HIS A 97 -1.61 -4.75 -18.93
N ASN A 98 -0.40 -4.65 -19.48
CA ASN A 98 0.58 -5.73 -19.47
C ASN A 98 1.29 -5.81 -18.11
N SER A 99 0.78 -6.67 -17.23
CA SER A 99 1.26 -6.87 -15.86
C SER A 99 2.69 -7.41 -15.78
N SER A 100 3.14 -8.18 -16.78
CA SER A 100 4.48 -8.78 -16.82
C SER A 100 5.61 -7.75 -16.92
N LEU A 101 5.31 -6.50 -17.35
CA LEU A 101 6.30 -5.43 -17.46
C LEU A 101 6.66 -4.79 -16.10
N TYR A 102 5.76 -4.86 -15.11
CA TYR A 102 5.85 -4.02 -13.89
C TYR A 102 5.90 -4.82 -12.58
N CYS A 103 5.70 -6.14 -12.64
CA CYS A 103 5.71 -7.06 -11.52
C CYS A 103 6.89 -8.06 -11.66
N PRO A 104 8.12 -7.68 -11.26
CA PRO A 104 9.27 -8.58 -11.35
C PRO A 104 9.08 -9.85 -10.50
N PRO A 105 9.69 -10.99 -10.88
CA PRO A 105 9.62 -12.24 -10.13
C PRO A 105 10.10 -12.12 -8.68
N SER A 106 10.92 -11.13 -8.34
CA SER A 106 11.36 -10.88 -6.96
C SER A 106 10.24 -10.44 -6.00
N PHE A 107 9.09 -9.98 -6.50
CA PHE A 107 7.88 -9.80 -5.70
C PHE A 107 7.08 -11.10 -5.53
N ALA A 108 7.43 -12.16 -6.26
CA ALA A 108 6.94 -13.51 -6.02
C ALA A 108 7.76 -14.15 -4.89
N GLN A 109 7.42 -13.88 -3.64
CA GLN A 109 7.86 -14.81 -2.60
C GLN A 109 7.10 -16.12 -2.80
N ALA A 110 7.83 -17.22 -2.96
CA ALA A 110 7.27 -18.56 -2.93
C ALA A 110 6.64 -18.82 -1.55
N PRO A 111 5.58 -19.63 -1.46
CA PRO A 111 5.03 -20.02 -0.17
C PRO A 111 6.13 -20.70 0.66
N ALA A 112 6.17 -20.40 1.96
CA ALA A 112 6.94 -21.16 2.92
C ALA A 112 6.48 -22.62 2.85
N THR A 113 7.37 -23.49 2.35
CA THR A 113 7.47 -24.94 2.60
C THR A 113 6.16 -25.72 2.77
N THR A 114 5.84 -26.51 1.73
CA THR A 114 5.18 -27.83 1.80
C THR A 114 4.03 -27.98 2.81
N PHE A 115 2.84 -27.52 2.46
CA PHE A 115 1.62 -28.12 2.97
C PHE A 115 1.15 -29.14 1.94
N GLU A 116 1.49 -30.41 2.15
CA GLU A 116 0.99 -31.52 1.36
C GLU A 116 -0.53 -31.63 1.57
N PHE A 117 -1.29 -31.28 0.54
CA PHE A 117 -2.71 -31.62 0.49
C PHE A 117 -2.82 -33.13 0.24
N THR A 118 -2.93 -33.93 1.31
CA THR A 118 -3.36 -35.31 1.17
C THR A 118 -4.78 -35.31 0.61
N SER A 119 -4.97 -35.90 -0.57
CA SER A 119 -6.27 -36.02 -1.21
C SER A 119 -7.18 -36.92 -0.36
N GLY A 120 -8.07 -36.31 0.43
CA GLY A 120 -9.20 -36.99 1.03
C GLY A 120 -10.33 -37.06 0.02
N SER A 121 -10.58 -38.27 -0.51
CA SER A 121 -11.76 -38.60 -1.30
C SER A 121 -13.02 -38.43 -0.45
N HIS A 122 -13.92 -37.54 -0.85
CA HIS A 122 -15.30 -37.55 -0.37
C HIS A 122 -16.18 -38.29 -1.39
N ARG A 123 -16.66 -39.43 -0.93
CA ARG A 123 -17.85 -40.12 -1.43
C ARG A 123 -19.09 -39.44 -0.85
#